data_AF-K2E7Z4-F1
#
_entry.id   AF-K2E7Z4-F1
#
_cell.length_a   1.000
_cell.length_b   1.000
_cell.length_c   1.000
_cell.angle_alpha   90.00
_cell.angle_beta   90.00
_cell.angle_gamma   90.00
#
_symmetry.space_group_name_H-M   'P 1'
#
loop_
_entity.id
_entity.type
_entity.pdbx_description
1 polymer ?
#
loop_
_entity_poly.entity_id
_entity_poly.type
_entity_poly.pdbx_seq_one_letter_code
_entity_poly.pdbx_strand_id
1 'polypeptide(L)'
;MKIMIKQQTIKFLKDTRISRGGLAVALYLLNIGGVWTKGQCELAHVLGEISQRQLVDNLNNLVSLGYLIKEKSPQGRNAKVYRLKEEKNG
;
A
#
# COMPACT_ATOMS: atom_id res chain seq x y z
N MET A 1 26.93 -2.36 4.72
CA MET A 1 25.63 -2.37 3.99
C MET A 1 25.13 -0.94 3.85
N LYS A 2 24.83 -0.46 2.63
CA LYS A 2 24.18 0.84 2.42
C LYS A 2 22.68 0.57 2.24
N ILE A 3 21.84 1.13 3.10
CA ILE A 3 20.38 1.09 2.93
C ILE A 3 20.05 1.96 1.72
N MET A 4 19.49 1.37 0.66
CA MET A 4 18.97 2.12 -0.49
C MET A 4 17.52 2.51 -0.23
N ILE A 5 17.25 3.80 -0.10
CA ILE A 5 15.89 4.34 0.02
C ILE A 5 15.35 4.63 -1.38
N LYS A 6 14.31 3.90 -1.83
CA LYS A 6 13.63 4.15 -3.12
C LYS A 6 12.98 5.54 -3.14
N GLN A 7 12.99 6.26 -4.26
CA GLN A 7 12.38 7.61 -4.37
C GLN A 7 10.91 7.66 -3.93
N GLN A 8 10.12 6.61 -4.21
CA GLN A 8 8.74 6.48 -3.72
C GLN A 8 8.63 6.51 -2.18
N THR A 9 9.63 5.99 -1.46
CA THR A 9 9.72 6.08 0.00
C THR A 9 9.77 7.53 0.47
N ILE A 10 10.60 8.35 -0.19
CA ILE A 10 10.75 9.77 0.13
C ILE A 10 9.44 10.52 -0.18
N LYS A 11 8.76 10.16 -1.27
CA LYS A 11 7.46 10.74 -1.63
C LYS A 11 6.40 10.48 -0.56
N PHE A 12 6.32 9.24 -0.07
CA PHE A 12 5.39 8.90 1.02
C PHE A 12 5.70 9.64 2.31
N LEU A 13 6.99 9.77 2.67
CA LEU A 13 7.42 10.47 3.88
C LEU A 13 7.15 11.99 3.82
N LYS A 14 7.12 12.59 2.63
CA LYS A 14 6.87 14.02 2.44
C LYS A 14 5.39 14.38 2.32
N ASP A 15 4.51 13.43 2.01
CA ASP A 15 3.09 13.70 1.83
C ASP A 15 2.34 13.68 3.17
N THR A 16 2.11 14.87 3.72
CA THR A 16 1.43 15.08 5.01
C THR A 16 -0.04 14.66 5.01
N ARG A 17 -0.63 14.39 3.83
CA ARG A 17 -2.01 13.89 3.70
C ARG A 17 -2.11 12.40 4.01
N ILE A 18 -0.97 11.69 4.05
CA ILE A 18 -0.90 10.27 4.39
C ILE A 18 -0.88 10.14 5.93
N SER A 19 -1.85 9.43 6.48
CA SER A 19 -1.88 9.11 7.91
C SER A 19 -0.72 8.19 8.29
N ARG A 20 -0.35 8.11 9.58
CA ARG A 20 0.67 7.15 10.06
C ARG A 20 0.38 5.71 9.63
N GLY A 21 -0.89 5.30 9.69
CA GLY A 21 -1.34 3.99 9.21
C GLY A 21 -1.25 3.84 7.68
N GLY A 22 -1.60 4.87 6.93
CA GLY A 22 -1.42 4.90 5.47
C GLY A 22 0.04 4.83 5.05
N LEU A 23 0.93 5.49 5.77
CA LEU A 23 2.37 5.47 5.52
C LEU A 23 2.93 4.07 5.77
N ALA A 24 2.57 3.43 6.89
CA ALA A 24 2.94 2.05 7.18
C ALA A 24 2.51 1.08 6.06
N VAL A 25 1.27 1.22 5.57
CA VAL A 25 0.75 0.42 4.46
C VAL A 25 1.52 0.67 3.17
N ALA A 26 1.81 1.92 2.83
CA ALA A 26 2.54 2.29 1.61
C ALA A 26 3.99 1.75 1.61
N LEU A 27 4.67 1.86 2.75
CA LEU A 27 6.03 1.32 2.94
C LEU A 27 6.03 -0.21 2.88
N TYR A 28 5.04 -0.87 3.48
CA TYR A 28 4.91 -2.32 3.39
C TYR A 28 4.69 -2.78 1.94
N LEU A 29 3.80 -2.12 1.20
CA LEU A 29 3.58 -2.41 -0.22
C LEU A 29 4.87 -2.28 -1.02
N LEU A 30 5.68 -1.23 -0.81
CA LEU A 30 6.99 -1.09 -1.45
C LEU A 30 7.93 -2.26 -1.15
N ASN A 31 7.86 -2.80 0.06
CA ASN A 31 8.70 -3.89 0.52
C ASN A 31 8.31 -5.23 -0.14
N ILE A 32 7.01 -5.52 -0.27
CA ILE A 32 6.51 -6.77 -0.84
C ILE A 32 6.39 -6.75 -2.38
N GLY A 33 6.99 -5.77 -3.06
CA GLY A 33 6.97 -5.68 -4.53
C GLY A 33 5.73 -4.98 -5.10
N GLY A 34 4.95 -4.30 -4.27
CA GLY A 34 3.96 -3.32 -4.70
C GLY A 34 2.59 -3.88 -5.03
N VAL A 35 2.25 -5.11 -4.65
CA VAL A 35 0.94 -5.72 -4.91
C VAL A 35 0.38 -6.34 -3.63
N TRP A 36 -0.89 -6.07 -3.33
CA TRP A 36 -1.61 -6.72 -2.23
C TRP A 36 -2.95 -7.29 -2.69
N THR A 37 -3.32 -8.47 -2.18
CA THR A 37 -4.59 -9.15 -2.51
C THR A 37 -5.41 -9.51 -1.27
N LYS A 38 -6.75 -9.52 -1.40
CA LYS A 38 -7.72 -9.75 -0.30
C LYS A 38 -7.57 -11.10 0.45
N GLY A 39 -6.76 -12.03 -0.07
CA GLY A 39 -6.39 -13.31 0.57
C GLY A 39 -5.04 -13.29 1.29
N GLN A 40 -4.23 -12.25 1.10
CA GLN A 40 -3.07 -11.96 1.94
C GLN A 40 -3.57 -11.39 3.27
N CYS A 41 -4.22 -12.25 4.05
CA CYS A 41 -4.75 -11.97 5.39
C CYS A 41 -3.64 -11.64 6.40
N GLU A 42 -2.38 -11.66 5.99
CA GLU A 42 -1.23 -11.46 6.86
C GLU A 42 -0.98 -9.99 7.19
N LEU A 43 -2.01 -9.11 7.29
CA LEU A 43 -1.80 -7.71 7.70
C LEU A 43 -2.47 -7.12 8.99
N ALA A 44 -3.02 -7.89 9.95
CA ALA A 44 -3.07 -7.52 11.39
C ALA A 44 -1.71 -7.14 12.02
N HIS A 45 -0.60 -7.12 11.32
CA HIS A 45 0.27 -8.17 10.79
C HIS A 45 1.18 -7.51 9.70
N VAL A 46 0.94 -6.22 9.32
CA VAL A 46 2.00 -5.31 8.82
C VAL A 46 2.75 -4.71 9.99
N LEU A 47 2.04 -4.23 11.03
CA LEU A 47 2.66 -3.59 12.21
C LEU A 47 1.82 -3.60 13.53
N GLY A 48 0.85 -4.49 13.72
CA GLY A 48 0.17 -4.68 15.03
C GLY A 48 -0.87 -3.63 15.47
N GLU A 49 -0.92 -2.44 14.86
CA GLU A 49 -1.71 -1.31 15.39
C GLU A 49 -3.03 -1.01 14.66
N ILE A 50 -3.39 -1.74 13.59
CA ILE A 50 -4.62 -1.44 12.83
C ILE A 50 -5.45 -2.69 12.54
N SER A 51 -6.76 -2.56 12.76
CA SER A 51 -7.77 -3.55 12.37
C SER A 51 -7.85 -3.72 10.85
N GLN A 52 -8.40 -4.85 10.40
CA GLN A 52 -8.64 -5.10 8.97
C GLN A 52 -9.47 -4.00 8.30
N ARG A 53 -10.42 -3.40 9.03
CA ARG A 53 -11.21 -2.26 8.54
C ARG A 53 -10.32 -1.03 8.29
N GLN A 54 -9.50 -0.66 9.26
CA GLN A 54 -8.56 0.45 9.13
C GLN A 54 -7.52 0.23 8.02
N LEU A 55 -7.07 -1.01 7.82
CA LEU A 55 -6.22 -1.36 6.67
C LEU A 55 -6.92 -1.07 5.34
N VAL A 56 -8.18 -1.50 5.20
CA VAL A 56 -8.96 -1.26 3.98
C VAL A 56 -9.18 0.23 3.76
N ASP A 57 -9.44 1.00 4.81
CA ASP A 57 -9.61 2.45 4.72
C ASP A 57 -8.32 3.16 4.31
N ASN A 58 -7.18 2.77 4.88
CA ASN A 58 -5.85 3.27 4.48
C ASN A 58 -5.52 2.94 3.02
N LEU A 59 -5.80 1.71 2.58
CA LEU A 59 -5.64 1.30 1.18
C LEU A 59 -6.51 2.14 0.24
N ASN A 60 -7.77 2.39 0.61
CA ASN A 60 -8.66 3.23 -0.21
C ASN A 60 -8.20 4.69 -0.23
N ASN A 61 -7.70 5.23 0.89
CA ASN A 61 -7.14 6.58 0.94
C ASN A 61 -5.93 6.72 0.02
N LEU A 62 -5.00 5.76 0.04
CA LEU A 62 -3.86 5.75 -0.88
C LEU A 62 -4.27 5.64 -2.36
N VAL A 63 -5.40 4.97 -2.67
CA VAL A 63 -5.99 4.99 -4.02
C VAL A 63 -6.49 6.38 -4.38
N SER A 64 -7.25 7.04 -3.48
CA SER A 64 -7.76 8.40 -3.70
C SER A 64 -6.65 9.44 -3.88
N LEU A 65 -5.51 9.26 -3.18
CA LEU A 65 -4.32 10.08 -3.33
C LEU A 65 -3.51 9.75 -4.60
N GLY A 66 -3.92 8.73 -5.37
CA GLY A 66 -3.28 8.34 -6.62
C GLY A 66 -2.02 7.52 -6.46
N TYR A 67 -1.73 7.00 -5.27
CA TYR A 67 -0.56 6.15 -4.99
C TYR A 67 -0.80 4.68 -5.31
N LEU A 68 -2.06 4.22 -5.20
CA LEU A 68 -2.44 2.85 -5.51
C LEU A 68 -3.48 2.78 -6.63
N ILE A 69 -3.43 1.70 -7.39
CA ILE A 69 -4.46 1.27 -8.33
C ILE A 69 -5.21 0.11 -7.69
N LYS A 70 -6.54 0.17 -7.69
CA LYS A 70 -7.40 -0.90 -7.17
C LYS A 70 -8.06 -1.65 -8.30
N GLU A 71 -7.79 -2.94 -8.39
CA GLU A 71 -8.25 -3.82 -9.47
C GLU A 71 -9.10 -4.98 -8.93
N LYS A 72 -9.90 -5.58 -9.81
CA LYS A 72 -10.58 -6.86 -9.53
C LYS A 72 -9.55 -7.98 -9.62
N SER A 73 -9.56 -8.90 -8.65
CA SER A 73 -8.67 -10.06 -8.69
C SER A 73 -9.12 -11.05 -9.75
N PRO A 74 -8.19 -11.65 -10.52
CA PRO A 74 -8.50 -12.75 -11.41
C PRO A 74 -8.89 -14.04 -10.66
N GLN A 75 -8.57 -14.15 -9.36
CA GLN A 75 -8.77 -15.36 -8.55
C GLN A 75 -10.21 -15.52 -7.99
N GLY A 76 -11.15 -14.64 -8.34
CA GLY A 76 -12.56 -14.82 -7.98
C GLY A 76 -13.36 -13.52 -7.87
N ARG A 77 -14.71 -13.62 -7.96
CA ARG A 77 -15.64 -12.48 -8.10
C ARG A 77 -15.56 -11.42 -6.99
N ASN A 78 -14.99 -11.73 -5.82
CA ASN A 78 -14.98 -10.84 -4.64
C ASN A 78 -13.58 -10.46 -4.11
N ALA A 79 -12.51 -10.96 -4.74
CA ALA A 79 -11.15 -10.61 -4.35
C ALA A 79 -10.72 -9.29 -5.01
N LYS A 80 -10.04 -8.44 -4.24
CA LYS A 80 -9.53 -7.12 -4.66
C LYS A 80 -8.01 -7.15 -4.66
N VAL A 81 -7.41 -6.48 -5.64
CA VAL A 81 -5.96 -6.30 -5.77
C VAL A 81 -5.65 -4.81 -5.66
N TYR A 82 -4.60 -4.47 -4.93
CA TYR A 82 -4.10 -3.10 -4.78
C TYR A 82 -2.65 -3.08 -5.24
N ARG A 83 -2.32 -2.26 -6.24
CA ARG A 83 -0.98 -2.17 -6.81
C ARG A 83 -0.42 -0.76 -6.62
N LEU A 84 0.87 -0.62 -6.30
CA LEU A 84 1.56 0.65 -6.39
C LEU A 84 1.44 1.20 -7.81
N LYS A 85 1.04 2.46 -7.93
CA LYS A 85 1.09 3.15 -9.21
C LYS A 85 2.57 3.39 -9.53
N GLU A 86 3.08 2.69 -10.55
CA GLU A 86 4.40 2.99 -11.07
C GLU A 86 4.41 4.43 -11.56
N GLU A 87 5.35 5.22 -11.05
CA GLU A 87 5.72 6.45 -11.74
C GLU A 87 6.50 6.02 -12.97
N LYS A 88 6.04 6.42 -14.16
CA LYS A 88 6.91 6.38 -15.34
C LYS A 88 8.13 7.22 -14.97
N ASN A 89 9.26 6.57 -14.72
CA ASN A 89 10.55 7.24 -14.63
C ASN A 89 10.79 7.92 -15.99
N GLY A 90 10.45 9.20 -16.05
CA GLY A 90 11.00 10.14 -17.03
C GLY A 90 12.28 10.72 -16.47
#